data_AF-A0A1J5ITS8-F1
#
_entry.id   AF-A0A1J5ITS8-F1
#
_cell.length_a   1.000
_cell.length_b   1.000
_cell.length_c   1.000
_cell.angle_alpha   90.00
_cell.angle_beta   90.00
_cell.angle_gamma   90.00
#
_symmetry.space_group_name_H-M   'P 1'
#
loop_
_entity.id
_entity.type
_entity.pdbx_description
1 polymer ?
#
loop_
_entity_poly.entity_id
_entity_poly.type
_entity_poly.pdbx_seq_one_letter_code
_entity_poly.pdbx_strand_id
1 'polypeptide(L)'
;MNTAKQVMDEVVYTSMIESSNEFQTFNELPLVSEMDPKAAMMIFSCMTKKTFADDEVIYEAGTYSVSQMYLVLDGKINVKNESGYKYNSLRKGDVFGLFSFLDEDRKHSVTAKVETAATVLTLDRAYFDLICIEEPVLGNQLMRFMFRLLSEKALKFEVEYAHMHNFAFGGKV
;
A
#
# COMPACT_ATOMS: atom_id res chain seq x y z
N MET A 1 -35.74 -21.00 2.06
CA MET A 1 -34.92 -21.36 3.24
C MET A 1 -33.41 -21.07 3.05
N ASN A 2 -33.02 -20.22 2.08
CA ASN A 2 -31.62 -20.00 1.70
C ASN A 2 -31.09 -18.61 2.10
N THR A 3 -31.98 -17.62 2.19
CA THR A 3 -31.63 -16.20 2.43
C THR A 3 -31.11 -15.93 3.85
N ALA A 4 -31.70 -16.55 4.88
CA ALA A 4 -31.30 -16.31 6.27
C ALA A 4 -29.90 -16.87 6.59
N LYS A 5 -29.52 -17.99 5.98
CA LYS A 5 -28.18 -18.57 6.12
C LYS A 5 -27.13 -17.73 5.41
N GLN A 6 -27.43 -17.29 4.19
CA GLN A 6 -26.54 -16.42 3.40
C GLN A 6 -26.29 -15.07 4.09
N VAL A 7 -27.33 -14.47 4.67
CA VAL A 7 -27.20 -13.25 5.48
C VAL A 7 -26.37 -13.49 6.75
N MET A 8 -26.56 -14.62 7.43
CA MET A 8 -25.75 -14.98 8.60
C MET A 8 -24.27 -15.17 8.23
N ASP A 9 -23.98 -15.86 7.12
CA ASP A 9 -22.62 -16.09 6.64
C ASP A 9 -21.93 -14.77 6.24
N GLU A 10 -22.65 -13.84 5.60
CA GLU A 10 -22.15 -12.50 5.24
C GLU A 10 -21.85 -11.66 6.49
N VAL A 11 -22.73 -11.69 7.50
CA VAL A 11 -22.53 -10.99 8.78
C VAL A 11 -21.32 -11.55 9.53
N VAL A 12 -21.19 -12.88 9.63
CA VAL A 12 -20.07 -13.53 10.31
C VAL A 12 -18.74 -13.23 9.60
N TYR A 13 -18.72 -13.29 8.27
CA TYR A 13 -17.54 -12.96 7.46
C TYR A 13 -17.11 -11.50 7.64
N THR A 14 -18.08 -10.58 7.62
CA THR A 14 -17.86 -9.15 7.83
C THR A 14 -17.24 -8.89 9.21
N SER A 15 -17.82 -9.46 10.27
CA SER A 15 -17.30 -9.30 11.63
C SER A 15 -15.90 -9.90 11.81
N MET A 16 -15.58 -11.00 11.13
CA MET A 16 -14.23 -11.58 11.14
C MET A 16 -13.22 -10.63 10.50
N ILE A 17 -13.54 -10.05 9.34
CA ILE A 17 -12.67 -9.06 8.67
C ILE A 17 -12.45 -7.86 9.58
N GLU A 18 -13.51 -7.27 10.12
CA GLU A 18 -13.44 -6.08 10.98
C GLU A 18 -12.57 -6.31 12.22
N SER A 19 -12.63 -7.50 12.79
CA SER A 19 -11.84 -7.87 13.98
C SER A 19 -10.37 -8.19 13.68
N SER A 20 -9.98 -8.31 12.40
CA SER A 20 -8.61 -8.66 12.03
C SER A 20 -7.66 -7.47 12.19
N ASN A 21 -6.47 -7.73 12.73
CA ASN A 21 -5.42 -6.70 12.88
C ASN A 21 -4.97 -6.15 11.51
N GLU A 22 -5.06 -6.98 10.48
CA GLU A 22 -4.78 -6.63 9.09
C GLU A 22 -5.75 -5.57 8.57
N PHE A 23 -7.06 -5.79 8.76
CA PHE A 23 -8.07 -4.82 8.36
C PHE A 23 -7.96 -3.53 9.14
N GLN A 24 -7.68 -3.58 10.44
CA GLN A 24 -7.48 -2.37 11.24
C GLN A 24 -6.31 -1.53 10.72
N THR A 25 -5.18 -2.16 10.37
CA THR A 25 -4.02 -1.46 9.79
C THR A 25 -4.36 -0.87 8.41
N PHE A 26 -5.15 -1.57 7.60
CA PHE A 26 -5.65 -1.05 6.33
C PHE A 26 -6.61 0.13 6.53
N ASN A 27 -7.50 0.05 7.52
CA ASN A 27 -8.51 1.05 7.84
C ASN A 27 -7.91 2.34 8.44
N GLU A 28 -6.73 2.25 9.04
CA GLU A 28 -5.93 3.40 9.48
C GLU A 28 -5.34 4.21 8.31
N LEU A 29 -5.33 3.66 7.09
CA LEU A 29 -4.81 4.40 5.94
C LEU A 29 -5.69 5.61 5.61
N PRO A 30 -5.08 6.71 5.14
CA PRO A 30 -5.82 7.91 4.78
C PRO A 30 -6.89 7.65 3.72
N LEU A 31 -8.03 8.31 3.88
CA LEU A 31 -9.30 8.10 3.18
C LEU A 31 -9.98 6.75 3.40
N VAL A 32 -9.30 5.66 3.80
CA VAL A 32 -10.00 4.37 4.00
C VAL A 32 -11.03 4.48 5.12
N SER A 33 -10.68 5.16 6.22
CA SER A 33 -11.60 5.43 7.33
C SER A 33 -12.79 6.35 6.96
N GLU A 34 -12.68 7.08 5.85
CA GLU A 34 -13.75 7.95 5.31
C GLU A 34 -14.57 7.26 4.22
N MET A 35 -14.12 6.10 3.73
CA MET A 35 -14.84 5.31 2.75
C MET A 35 -16.04 4.62 3.38
N ASP A 36 -17.02 4.29 2.53
CA ASP A 36 -18.10 3.39 2.93
C ASP A 36 -17.51 2.07 3.47
N PRO A 37 -17.88 1.61 4.67
CA PRO A 37 -17.28 0.41 5.28
C PRO A 37 -17.36 -0.83 4.40
N LYS A 38 -18.45 -0.99 3.65
CA LYS A 38 -18.61 -2.11 2.72
C LYS A 38 -17.61 -2.02 1.57
N ALA A 39 -17.38 -0.82 1.01
CA ALA A 39 -16.37 -0.60 0.00
C ALA A 39 -14.95 -0.87 0.53
N ALA A 40 -14.63 -0.41 1.75
CA ALA A 40 -13.35 -0.70 2.40
C ALA A 40 -13.14 -2.21 2.56
N MET A 41 -14.16 -2.95 2.99
CA MET A 41 -14.10 -4.41 3.09
C MET A 41 -13.93 -5.10 1.74
N MET A 42 -14.60 -4.61 0.69
CA MET A 42 -14.46 -5.17 -0.66
C MET A 42 -13.06 -4.95 -1.21
N ILE A 43 -12.45 -3.79 -0.99
CA ILE A 43 -11.06 -3.55 -1.40
C ILE A 43 -10.13 -4.45 -0.59
N PHE A 44 -10.32 -4.54 0.72
CA PHE A 44 -9.52 -5.38 1.59
C PHE A 44 -9.60 -6.87 1.22
N SER A 45 -10.78 -7.37 0.84
CA SER A 45 -10.95 -8.77 0.44
C SER A 45 -10.26 -9.12 -0.89
N CYS A 46 -9.92 -8.12 -1.70
CA CYS A 46 -9.07 -8.27 -2.88
C CYS A 46 -7.57 -8.21 -2.57
N MET A 47 -7.18 -7.96 -1.32
CA MET A 47 -5.78 -7.96 -0.89
C MET A 47 -5.38 -9.34 -0.33
N THR A 48 -4.12 -9.70 -0.54
CA THR A 48 -3.54 -10.95 -0.04
C THR A 48 -2.44 -10.66 0.98
N LYS A 49 -2.37 -11.45 2.05
CA LYS A 49 -1.27 -11.39 3.01
C LYS A 49 -0.05 -12.15 2.49
N LYS A 50 1.13 -11.51 2.54
CA LYS A 50 2.41 -12.10 2.15
C LYS A 50 3.44 -11.89 3.27
N THR A 51 4.31 -12.88 3.46
CA THR A 51 5.41 -12.83 4.43
C THR A 51 6.74 -12.91 3.70
N PHE A 52 7.73 -12.18 4.20
CA PHE A 52 9.09 -12.16 3.69
C PHE A 52 10.08 -12.39 4.84
N ALA A 53 11.13 -13.16 4.56
CA ALA A 53 12.17 -13.47 5.54
C ALA A 53 13.16 -12.31 5.71
N ASP A 54 13.98 -12.38 6.77
CA ASP A 54 15.11 -11.49 6.98
C ASP A 54 16.00 -11.44 5.72
N ASP A 55 16.46 -10.25 5.37
CA ASP A 55 17.31 -9.99 4.21
C ASP A 55 16.70 -10.35 2.83
N GLU A 56 15.43 -10.70 2.74
CA GLU A 56 14.75 -10.94 1.47
C GLU A 56 14.54 -9.62 0.69
N VAL A 57 14.75 -9.65 -0.63
CA VAL A 57 14.51 -8.51 -1.52
C VAL A 57 13.11 -8.63 -2.10
N ILE A 58 12.26 -7.63 -1.88
CA ILE A 58 10.89 -7.59 -2.39
C ILE A 58 10.90 -7.18 -3.86
N TYR A 59 11.66 -6.13 -4.19
CA TYR A 59 11.95 -5.70 -5.55
C TYR A 59 13.23 -4.84 -5.57
N GLU A 60 13.84 -4.73 -6.75
CA GLU A 60 15.07 -3.97 -6.97
C GLU A 60 14.83 -2.69 -7.76
N ALA A 61 15.62 -1.65 -7.49
CA ALA A 61 15.63 -0.44 -8.31
C ALA A 61 15.99 -0.77 -9.77
N GLY A 62 15.40 -0.04 -10.71
CA GLY A 62 15.62 -0.22 -12.14
C GLY A 62 14.90 -1.42 -12.76
N THR A 63 14.21 -2.23 -11.95
CA THR A 63 13.35 -3.33 -12.43
C THR A 63 11.93 -2.84 -12.72
N TYR A 64 11.26 -3.50 -13.65
CA TYR A 64 9.84 -3.23 -13.92
C TYR A 64 8.97 -3.69 -12.75
N SER A 65 7.79 -3.09 -12.66
CA SER A 65 6.79 -3.46 -11.66
C SER A 65 6.51 -4.96 -11.67
N VAL A 66 6.44 -5.56 -10.48
CA VAL A 66 5.86 -6.90 -10.29
C VAL A 66 4.33 -6.86 -10.21
N SER A 67 3.72 -5.77 -10.67
CA SER A 67 2.27 -5.55 -10.72
C SER A 67 1.60 -5.65 -9.35
N GLN A 68 2.30 -5.25 -8.29
CA GLN A 68 1.83 -5.28 -6.91
C GLN A 68 2.15 -3.98 -6.17
N MET A 69 1.23 -3.55 -5.31
CA MET A 69 1.53 -2.61 -4.23
C MET A 69 1.51 -3.33 -2.88
N TYR A 70 2.11 -2.72 -1.86
CA TYR A 70 2.27 -3.34 -0.55
C TYR A 70 1.96 -2.37 0.58
N LEU A 71 1.24 -2.83 1.59
CA LEU A 71 1.05 -2.20 2.90
C LEU A 71 1.78 -3.02 3.95
N VAL A 72 2.68 -2.41 4.70
CA VAL A 72 3.39 -3.09 5.80
C VAL A 72 2.44 -3.30 6.98
N LEU A 73 2.27 -4.56 7.39
CA LEU A 73 1.52 -4.93 8.60
C LEU A 73 2.44 -5.06 9.81
N ASP A 74 3.63 -5.61 9.61
CA ASP A 74 4.65 -5.80 10.65
C ASP A 74 6.04 -5.93 10.02
N GLY A 75 7.08 -5.71 10.83
CA GLY A 75 8.48 -5.78 10.43
C GLY A 75 9.05 -4.44 9.95
N LYS A 76 10.22 -4.52 9.30
CA LYS A 76 10.97 -3.34 8.86
C LYS A 76 11.58 -3.60 7.49
N ILE A 77 11.33 -2.69 6.56
CA ILE A 77 11.81 -2.78 5.18
C ILE A 77 12.70 -1.58 4.89
N ASN A 78 13.91 -1.82 4.42
CA ASN A 78 14.84 -0.79 4.02
C ASN A 78 14.65 -0.43 2.56
N VAL A 79 14.68 0.88 2.31
CA VAL A 79 14.56 1.43 0.97
C VAL A 79 15.87 2.11 0.60
N LYS A 80 16.49 1.61 -0.47
CA LYS A 80 17.77 2.10 -0.98
C LYS A 80 17.60 2.60 -2.40
N ASN A 81 18.29 3.68 -2.77
CA ASN A 81 18.36 4.08 -4.16
C ASN A 81 19.33 3.15 -4.95
N GLU A 82 19.42 3.35 -6.27
CA GLU A 82 20.32 2.57 -7.15
C GLU A 82 21.79 2.60 -6.70
N SER A 83 22.24 3.70 -6.08
CA SER A 83 23.61 3.81 -5.56
C SER A 83 23.84 3.05 -4.24
N GLY A 84 22.83 2.36 -3.71
CA GLY A 84 22.89 1.63 -2.44
C GLY A 84 22.74 2.51 -1.19
N TYR A 85 22.54 3.81 -1.36
CA TYR A 85 22.30 4.74 -0.26
C TYR A 85 20.92 4.48 0.35
N LYS A 86 20.91 4.10 1.63
CA LYS A 86 19.69 3.93 2.42
C LYS A 86 19.15 5.31 2.79
N TYR A 87 18.05 5.70 2.17
CA TYR A 87 17.42 6.99 2.46
C TYR A 87 16.23 6.86 3.42
N ASN A 88 15.59 5.69 3.52
CA ASN A 88 14.45 5.50 4.42
C ASN A 88 14.27 4.04 4.88
N SER A 89 13.44 3.84 5.91
CA SER A 89 12.92 2.53 6.32
C SER A 89 11.42 2.60 6.51
N LEU A 90 10.70 1.64 5.94
CA LEU A 90 9.25 1.48 6.05
C LEU A 90 8.90 0.60 7.23
N ARG A 91 7.80 0.92 7.91
CA ARG A 91 7.26 0.21 9.07
C ARG A 91 5.75 0.02 8.93
N LYS A 92 5.12 -0.63 9.90
CA LYS A 92 3.66 -0.80 9.96
C LYS A 92 2.91 0.48 9.55
N GLY A 93 1.96 0.34 8.64
CA GLY A 93 1.17 1.45 8.08
C GLY A 93 1.78 2.09 6.83
N ASP A 94 3.05 1.85 6.53
CA ASP A 94 3.64 2.38 5.29
C ASP A 94 3.18 1.59 4.06
N VAL A 95 2.78 2.33 3.03
CA VAL A 95 2.51 1.81 1.70
C VAL A 95 3.70 2.07 0.76
N PHE A 96 4.05 1.08 -0.07
CA PHE A 96 5.13 1.17 -1.05
C PHE A 96 4.83 0.38 -2.35
N GLY A 97 5.67 0.55 -3.37
CA GLY A 97 5.43 0.01 -4.71
C GLY A 97 4.40 0.77 -5.56
N LEU A 98 3.75 1.80 -5.00
CA LEU A 98 2.61 2.51 -5.62
C LEU A 98 2.90 3.10 -7.01
N PHE A 99 4.05 3.74 -7.19
CA PHE A 99 4.34 4.47 -8.43
C PHE A 99 4.44 3.55 -9.64
N SER A 100 5.19 2.46 -9.54
CA SER A 100 5.31 1.44 -10.60
C SER A 100 4.07 0.54 -10.68
N PHE A 101 3.27 0.47 -9.61
CA PHE A 101 1.99 -0.25 -9.63
C PHE A 101 0.96 0.48 -10.50
N LEU A 102 0.87 1.82 -10.41
CA LEU A 102 -0.09 2.63 -11.15
C LEU A 102 0.38 3.02 -12.56
N ASP A 103 1.69 3.10 -12.76
CA ASP A 103 2.33 3.39 -14.05
C ASP A 103 3.19 2.18 -14.47
N GLU A 104 2.66 1.32 -15.32
CA GLU A 104 3.27 0.02 -15.67
C GLU A 104 4.59 0.16 -16.43
N ASP A 105 4.74 1.25 -17.20
CA ASP A 105 5.96 1.52 -17.94
C ASP A 105 7.08 2.05 -17.02
N ARG A 106 6.74 2.37 -15.77
CA ARG A 106 7.67 2.91 -14.79
C ARG A 106 8.38 1.81 -14.00
N LYS A 107 9.71 1.91 -14.00
CA LYS A 107 10.58 1.09 -13.16
C LYS A 107 10.52 1.51 -11.69
N HIS A 108 10.76 0.55 -10.79
CA HIS A 108 11.00 0.85 -9.38
C HIS A 108 12.19 1.81 -9.25
N SER A 109 12.01 2.93 -8.55
CA SER A 109 13.08 3.91 -8.33
C SER A 109 14.07 3.51 -7.23
N VAL A 110 13.73 2.45 -6.48
CA VAL A 110 14.39 2.07 -5.23
C VAL A 110 14.34 0.56 -5.05
N THR A 111 15.30 0.01 -4.31
CA THR A 111 15.29 -1.38 -3.85
C THR A 111 14.62 -1.45 -2.49
N ALA A 112 13.62 -2.32 -2.35
CA ALA A 112 12.96 -2.63 -1.08
C ALA A 112 13.48 -3.98 -0.56
N LYS A 113 14.25 -3.95 0.54
CA LYS A 113 14.84 -5.13 1.16
C LYS A 113 14.40 -5.24 2.62
N VAL A 114 13.96 -6.41 3.04
CA VAL A 114 13.56 -6.68 4.42
C VAL A 114 14.78 -6.60 5.35
N GLU A 115 14.68 -5.80 6.41
CA GLU A 115 15.69 -5.73 7.49
C GLU A 115 15.36 -6.73 8.60
N THR A 116 14.07 -6.86 8.93
CA THR A 116 13.53 -7.84 9.88
C THR A 116 12.27 -8.42 9.28
N ALA A 117 12.02 -9.71 9.47
CA ALA A 117 10.93 -10.49 8.89
C ALA A 117 9.66 -9.66 8.85
N ALA A 118 9.08 -9.55 7.66
CA ALA A 118 8.03 -8.59 7.38
C ALA A 118 6.78 -9.31 6.89
N THR A 119 5.64 -8.84 7.38
CA THR A 119 4.32 -9.25 6.89
C THR A 119 3.68 -8.04 6.21
N VAL A 120 3.12 -8.24 5.03
CA VAL A 120 2.48 -7.19 4.25
C VAL A 120 1.12 -7.64 3.72
N LEU A 121 0.23 -6.69 3.47
CA LEU A 121 -0.88 -6.87 2.54
C LEU A 121 -0.44 -6.42 1.15
N THR A 122 -0.87 -7.14 0.13
CA THR A 122 -0.61 -6.79 -1.26
C THR A 122 -1.89 -6.75 -2.07
N LEU A 123 -1.97 -5.79 -2.99
CA LEU A 123 -3.00 -5.73 -4.02
C LEU A 123 -2.34 -5.98 -5.37
N ASP A 124 -2.80 -7.01 -6.08
CA ASP A 124 -2.37 -7.30 -7.45
C ASP A 124 -3.08 -6.40 -8.44
N ARG A 125 -2.37 -6.04 -9.52
CA ARG A 125 -2.91 -5.17 -10.56
C ARG A 125 -4.13 -5.76 -11.24
N ALA A 126 -4.14 -7.08 -11.44
CA ALA A 126 -5.28 -7.78 -12.04
C ALA A 126 -6.58 -7.58 -11.22
N TYR A 127 -6.52 -7.60 -9.89
CA TYR A 127 -7.69 -7.33 -9.05
C TYR A 127 -8.08 -5.85 -9.09
N PHE A 128 -7.10 -4.95 -9.09
CA PHE A 128 -7.35 -3.53 -9.24
C PHE A 128 -8.08 -3.21 -10.57
N ASP A 129 -7.59 -3.75 -11.69
CA ASP A 129 -8.21 -3.57 -13.01
C ASP A 129 -9.62 -4.19 -13.04
N LEU A 130 -9.78 -5.38 -12.47
CA LEU A 130 -11.08 -6.05 -12.36
C LEU A 130 -12.10 -5.20 -11.59
N ILE A 131 -11.73 -4.66 -10.42
CA ILE A 131 -12.61 -3.77 -9.64
C ILE A 131 -12.99 -2.53 -10.45
N CYS A 132 -12.02 -1.95 -11.18
CA CYS A 132 -12.29 -0.76 -11.99
C CYS A 132 -13.25 -1.00 -13.16
N ILE A 133 -13.24 -2.22 -13.70
CA ILE A 133 -14.09 -2.60 -14.84
C ILE A 133 -15.47 -3.07 -14.38
N GLU A 134 -15.52 -4.00 -13.42
CA GLU A 134 -16.75 -4.69 -13.04
C GLU A 134 -17.61 -3.88 -12.05
N GLU A 135 -16.99 -3.03 -11.22
CA GLU A 135 -17.68 -2.26 -10.17
C GLU A 135 -17.30 -0.77 -10.23
N PRO A 136 -17.81 0.02 -11.21
CA PRO A 136 -17.32 1.38 -11.48
C PRO A 136 -17.38 2.34 -10.28
N VAL A 137 -18.35 2.17 -9.37
CA VAL A 137 -18.45 3.00 -8.15
C VAL A 137 -17.29 2.67 -7.21
N LEU A 138 -17.01 1.39 -7.00
CA LEU A 138 -15.90 0.93 -6.18
C LEU A 138 -14.55 1.27 -6.83
N GLY A 139 -14.43 1.09 -8.14
CA GLY A 139 -13.29 1.51 -8.94
C GLY A 139 -12.95 2.98 -8.75
N ASN A 140 -13.95 3.87 -8.82
CA ASN A 140 -13.74 5.30 -8.56
C ASN A 140 -13.25 5.59 -7.14
N GLN A 141 -13.75 4.86 -6.14
CA GLN A 141 -13.28 5.01 -4.76
C GLN A 141 -11.85 4.49 -4.59
N LEU A 142 -11.53 3.33 -5.18
CA LEU A 142 -10.19 2.76 -5.22
C LEU A 142 -9.19 3.71 -5.89
N MET A 143 -9.56 4.33 -7.01
CA MET A 143 -8.77 5.35 -7.68
C MET A 143 -8.51 6.59 -6.80
N ARG A 144 -9.54 7.07 -6.09
CA ARG A 144 -9.39 8.20 -5.15
C ARG A 144 -8.47 7.86 -3.98
N PHE A 145 -8.59 6.65 -3.45
CA PHE A 145 -7.71 6.12 -2.43
C PHE A 145 -6.25 6.07 -2.92
N MET A 146 -6.00 5.49 -4.11
CA MET A 146 -4.68 5.46 -4.73
C MET A 146 -4.09 6.86 -4.94
N PHE A 147 -4.90 7.79 -5.47
CA PHE A 147 -4.50 9.18 -5.68
C PHE A 147 -4.08 9.87 -4.38
N ARG A 148 -4.80 9.63 -3.28
CA ARG A 148 -4.46 10.21 -1.98
C ARG A 148 -3.15 9.66 -1.44
N LEU A 149 -2.97 8.34 -1.49
CA LEU A 149 -1.72 7.72 -1.07
C LEU A 149 -0.53 8.32 -1.84
N LEU A 150 -0.67 8.51 -3.16
CA LEU A 150 0.36 9.16 -3.96
C LEU A 150 0.59 10.62 -3.53
N SER A 151 -0.47 11.39 -3.34
CA SER A 151 -0.38 12.81 -2.95
C SER A 151 0.31 12.98 -1.58
N GLU A 152 0.02 12.12 -0.61
CA GLU A 152 0.66 12.17 0.70
C GLU A 152 2.13 11.77 0.65
N LYS A 153 2.47 10.76 -0.16
CA LYS A 153 3.87 10.37 -0.38
C LYS A 153 4.64 11.47 -1.13
N ALA A 154 4.03 12.11 -2.13
CA ALA A 154 4.61 13.23 -2.86
C ALA A 154 4.86 14.44 -1.93
N LEU A 155 3.87 14.83 -1.14
CA LEU A 155 4.00 15.91 -0.15
C LEU A 155 5.11 15.63 0.86
N LYS A 156 5.20 14.38 1.37
CA LYS A 156 6.27 13.98 2.27
C LYS A 156 7.65 14.16 1.64
N PHE A 157 7.81 13.77 0.37
CA PHE A 157 9.06 13.98 -0.35
C PHE A 157 9.38 15.45 -0.59
N GLU A 158 8.40 16.28 -0.92
CA GLU A 158 8.59 17.73 -1.09
C GLU A 158 9.07 18.39 0.20
N VAL A 159 8.47 18.03 1.34
CA VAL A 159 8.87 18.54 2.66
C VAL A 159 10.28 18.08 3.04
N GLU A 160 10.59 16.79 2.86
CA GLU A 160 11.93 16.24 3.11
C GLU A 160 12.98 16.92 2.21
N TYR A 161 12.67 17.13 0.93
CA TYR A 161 13.53 17.84 -0.01
C TYR A 161 13.75 19.30 0.40
N ALA A 162 12.70 20.03 0.78
CA ALA A 162 12.81 21.41 1.23
C ALA A 162 13.69 21.53 2.49
N HIS A 163 13.55 20.60 3.45
CA HIS A 163 14.41 20.54 4.63
C HIS A 163 15.87 20.28 4.27
N MET A 164 16.15 19.34 3.36
CA MET A 164 17.51 19.06 2.88
C MET A 164 18.11 20.26 2.15
N HIS A 165 17.32 20.93 1.29
CA HIS A 165 17.77 22.11 0.56
C HIS A 165 18.10 23.26 1.52
N ASN A 166 17.24 23.54 2.50
CA ASN A 166 17.49 24.56 3.51
C ASN A 166 18.73 24.25 4.36
N PHE A 167 18.96 22.98 4.71
CA PHE A 167 20.16 22.55 5.43
C PHE A 167 21.43 22.71 4.59
N ALA A 168 21.41 22.27 3.33
CA ALA A 168 22.55 22.33 2.42
C ALA A 168 22.94 23.78 2.06
N PHE A 169 21.96 24.68 1.98
CA PHE A 169 22.16 26.08 1.56
C PHE A 169 21.98 27.11 2.70
N GLY A 170 21.94 26.66 3.96
CA GLY A 170 22.05 27.55 5.13
C GLY A 170 20.88 28.50 5.35
N GLY A 171 19.65 28.09 5.02
CA GLY A 171 18.42 28.79 5.40
C GLY A 171 18.23 30.20 4.79
N LYS A 172 18.80 30.48 3.61
CA LYS A 172 18.51 31.71 2.86
C LYS A 172 17.74 31.40 1.59
N VAL A 173 16.42 31.57 1.65
CA VAL A 173 15.60 32.03 0.53
C VAL A 173 14.69 33.14 1.05
#